data_AF-A0AAW0WMR3-F1
#
_entry.id   AF-A0AAW0WMR3-F1
#
_cell.length_a   1.000
_cell.length_b   1.000
_cell.length_c   1.000
_cell.angle_alpha   90.00
_cell.angle_beta   90.00
_cell.angle_gamma   90.00
#
_symmetry.space_group_name_H-M   'P 1'
#
loop_
_entity.id
_entity.type
_entity.pdbx_description
1 polymer ?
#
loop_
_entity_poly.entity_id
_entity_poly.type
_entity_poly.pdbx_seq_one_letter_code
_entity_poly.pdbx_strand_id
1 'polypeptide(L)'
;VLESQHWQLITEIGKTRDYQQLVRAHHNFLVSVSAQCFLNNTMVSNSLQQLLKLVHKFCSILESVFSNESKDRNAPLRSAIALNVQPVLSSAEQIKKLNEAFERAAAYLFFVLSNLRLHQGSQYTSQLIMRIDYNKYYSNNTTVRRFKSPLDAL
;
A
#
# COMPACT_ATOMS: atom_id res chain seq x y z
N VAL A 1 -4.21 -10.86 -11.83
CA VAL A 1 -5.31 -11.59 -11.16
C VAL A 1 -6.57 -11.54 -12.00
N LEU A 2 -7.18 -10.37 -12.22
CA LEU A 2 -8.48 -10.26 -12.91
C LEU A 2 -8.52 -10.90 -14.30
N GLU A 3 -7.61 -10.52 -15.20
CA GLU A 3 -7.59 -11.05 -16.57
C GLU A 3 -7.35 -12.57 -16.62
N SER A 4 -6.35 -13.05 -15.87
CA SER A 4 -6.04 -14.48 -15.78
C SER A 4 -7.20 -15.30 -15.20
N GLN A 5 -7.85 -14.83 -14.13
CA GLN A 5 -8.99 -15.50 -13.52
C GLN A 5 -10.22 -15.46 -14.43
N HIS A 6 -10.43 -14.35 -15.15
CA HIS A 6 -11.51 -14.22 -16.12
C HIS A 6 -11.32 -15.20 -17.28
N TRP A 7 -10.10 -15.33 -17.81
CA TRP A 7 -9.81 -16.28 -18.88
C TRP A 7 -10.05 -17.73 -18.45
N GLN A 8 -9.65 -18.08 -17.21
CA GLN A 8 -9.94 -19.40 -16.63
C GLN A 8 -11.45 -19.66 -16.54
N LEU A 9 -12.23 -18.68 -16.10
CA LEU A 9 -13.68 -18.78 -16.05
C LEU A 9 -14.28 -19.01 -17.43
N ILE A 10 -13.95 -18.18 -18.43
CA ILE A 10 -14.48 -18.31 -19.80
C ILE A 10 -14.14 -19.68 -20.40
N THR A 11 -12.92 -20.16 -20.16
CA THR A 11 -12.46 -21.47 -20.62
C THR A 11 -13.26 -22.61 -19.98
N GLU A 12 -13.55 -22.53 -18.68
CA GLU A 12 -14.33 -23.54 -17.97
C GLU A 12 -15.81 -23.50 -18.35
N ILE A 13 -16.40 -22.30 -18.53
CA ILE A 13 -17.76 -22.13 -19.02
C ILE A 13 -17.93 -22.80 -20.40
N GLY A 14 -16.95 -22.63 -21.30
CA GLY A 14 -16.98 -23.22 -22.63
C GLY A 14 -16.92 -24.76 -22.65
N LYS A 15 -16.44 -25.39 -21.57
CA LYS A 15 -16.35 -26.85 -21.44
C LYS A 15 -17.54 -27.45 -20.70
N THR A 16 -18.14 -26.70 -19.77
CA THR A 16 -19.23 -27.20 -18.93
C THR A 16 -20.52 -27.41 -19.71
N ARG A 17 -21.14 -28.59 -19.52
CA ARG A 17 -22.46 -28.95 -20.10
C ARG A 17 -23.57 -29.06 -19.04
N ASP A 18 -23.22 -28.89 -17.78
CA ASP A 18 -24.12 -28.99 -16.62
C ASP A 18 -24.13 -27.66 -15.85
N TYR A 19 -25.32 -27.22 -15.46
CA TYR A 19 -25.56 -26.02 -14.67
C TYR A 19 -24.82 -26.05 -13.33
N GLN A 20 -24.75 -27.20 -12.65
CA GLN A 20 -24.05 -27.29 -11.36
C GLN A 20 -22.55 -27.02 -11.50
N GLN A 21 -21.94 -27.44 -12.60
CA GLN A 21 -20.53 -27.19 -12.87
C GLN A 21 -20.28 -25.72 -13.22
N LEU A 22 -21.20 -25.08 -13.96
CA LEU A 22 -21.17 -23.65 -14.23
C LEU A 22 -21.19 -22.82 -12.93
N VAL A 23 -22.11 -23.13 -12.02
CA VAL A 23 -22.23 -22.45 -10.71
C VAL A 23 -20.94 -22.63 -9.90
N ARG A 24 -20.37 -23.83 -9.88
CA ARG A 24 -19.09 -24.09 -9.20
C ARG A 24 -17.93 -23.31 -9.83
N ALA A 25 -17.83 -23.25 -11.15
CA ALA A 25 -16.77 -22.50 -11.84
C ALA A 25 -16.85 -21.01 -11.50
N HIS A 26 -18.06 -20.43 -11.51
CA HIS A 26 -18.27 -19.04 -11.10
C HIS A 26 -17.95 -18.81 -9.61
N HIS A 27 -18.36 -19.71 -8.73
CA HIS A 27 -18.02 -19.60 -7.31
C HIS A 27 -16.52 -19.66 -7.07
N ASN A 28 -15.82 -20.60 -7.71
CA ASN A 28 -14.37 -20.74 -7.62
C ASN A 28 -13.64 -19.51 -8.17
N PHE A 29 -14.14 -18.88 -9.24
CA PHE A 29 -13.63 -17.60 -9.74
C PHE A 29 -13.73 -16.51 -8.67
N LEU A 30 -14.91 -16.33 -8.04
CA LEU A 30 -15.10 -15.32 -6.99
C LEU A 30 -14.21 -15.56 -5.77
N VAL A 31 -14.11 -16.81 -5.31
CA VAL A 31 -13.23 -17.19 -4.19
C VAL A 31 -11.77 -16.91 -4.54
N SER A 32 -11.34 -17.27 -5.75
CA SER A 32 -9.96 -17.06 -6.22
C SER A 32 -9.61 -15.58 -6.36
N VAL A 33 -10.49 -14.77 -6.94
CA VAL A 33 -10.29 -13.31 -7.05
C VAL A 33 -10.25 -12.67 -5.67
N SER A 34 -11.19 -13.01 -4.79
CA SER A 34 -11.25 -12.45 -3.45
C SER A 34 -9.99 -12.78 -2.63
N ALA A 35 -9.53 -14.03 -2.69
CA ALA A 35 -8.32 -14.46 -2.00
C ALA A 35 -7.05 -13.83 -2.59
N GLN A 36 -6.89 -13.82 -3.91
CA GLN A 36 -5.67 -13.33 -4.58
C GLN A 36 -5.54 -11.81 -4.56
N CYS A 37 -6.64 -11.08 -4.48
CA CYS A 37 -6.65 -9.64 -4.26
C CYS A 37 -6.59 -9.25 -2.78
N PHE A 38 -6.45 -10.23 -1.87
CA PHE A 38 -6.40 -10.03 -0.42
C PHE A 38 -7.63 -9.29 0.15
N LEU A 39 -8.78 -9.35 -0.52
CA LEU A 39 -9.98 -8.60 -0.13
C LEU A 39 -10.51 -9.04 1.23
N ASN A 40 -10.40 -10.34 1.53
CA ASN A 40 -10.82 -10.92 2.80
C ASN A 40 -9.74 -10.86 3.89
N ASN A 41 -8.51 -10.41 3.57
CA ASN A 41 -7.44 -10.32 4.56
C ASN A 41 -7.46 -8.94 5.23
N THR A 42 -8.03 -8.88 6.43
CA THR A 42 -8.18 -7.64 7.21
C THR A 42 -6.84 -6.99 7.54
N MET A 43 -5.77 -7.76 7.78
CA MET A 43 -4.44 -7.20 8.09
C MET A 43 -3.86 -6.47 6.88
N VAL A 44 -3.93 -7.07 5.69
CA VAL A 44 -3.45 -6.45 4.44
C VAL A 44 -4.32 -5.24 4.08
N SER A 45 -5.65 -5.39 4.15
CA SER A 45 -6.60 -4.31 3.85
C SER A 45 -6.38 -3.11 4.78
N ASN A 46 -6.27 -3.31 6.10
CA ASN A 46 -6.02 -2.24 7.06
C ASN A 46 -4.67 -1.55 6.81
N SER A 47 -3.62 -2.31 6.50
CA SER A 47 -2.30 -1.76 6.16
C SER A 47 -2.35 -0.90 4.89
N LEU A 48 -3.03 -1.37 3.85
CA LEU A 48 -3.23 -0.62 2.61
C LEU A 48 -4.06 0.64 2.83
N GLN A 49 -5.14 0.57 3.61
CA GLN A 49 -5.94 1.74 3.96
C GLN A 49 -5.13 2.79 4.73
N GLN A 50 -4.27 2.36 5.67
CA GLN A 50 -3.38 3.29 6.37
C GLN A 50 -2.40 3.97 5.40
N LEU A 51 -1.81 3.21 4.48
CA LEU A 51 -0.90 3.75 3.47
C LEU A 51 -1.61 4.75 2.55
N LEU A 52 -2.79 4.41 2.03
CA LEU A 52 -3.61 5.31 1.20
C LEU A 52 -4.04 6.57 1.95
N LYS A 53 -4.41 6.47 3.24
CA LYS A 53 -4.71 7.64 4.09
C LYS A 53 -3.50 8.57 4.24
N LEU A 54 -2.29 8.03 4.37
CA LEU A 54 -1.07 8.82 4.44
C LEU A 54 -0.76 9.51 3.11
N VAL A 55 -0.92 8.81 1.98
CA VAL A 55 -0.78 9.40 0.64
C VAL A 55 -1.81 10.51 0.42
N HIS A 56 -3.07 10.31 0.80
CA HIS A 56 -4.10 11.34 0.67
C HIS A 56 -3.79 12.58 1.54
N LYS A 57 -3.30 12.39 2.76
CA LYS A 57 -2.84 13.51 3.61
C LYS A 57 -1.69 14.27 2.96
N PHE A 58 -0.75 13.56 2.33
CA PHE A 58 0.35 14.17 1.61
C PHE A 58 -0.13 14.99 0.41
N CYS A 59 -1.02 14.44 -0.42
CA CYS A 59 -1.61 15.15 -1.55
C CYS A 59 -2.36 16.42 -1.10
N SER A 60 -3.14 16.33 -0.01
CA SER A 60 -3.87 17.48 0.53
C SER A 60 -2.92 18.60 1.02
N ILE A 61 -1.80 18.24 1.66
CA ILE A 61 -0.77 19.21 2.05
C ILE A 61 -0.15 19.85 0.81
N LEU A 62 0.21 19.07 -0.20
CA LEU A 62 0.76 19.60 -1.46
C LEU A 62 -0.22 20.58 -2.13
N GLU A 63 -1.49 20.21 -2.27
CA GLU A 63 -2.53 21.08 -2.83
C GLU A 63 -2.67 22.40 -2.07
N SER A 64 -2.57 22.36 -0.74
CA SER A 64 -2.62 23.56 0.10
C SER A 64 -1.42 24.49 -0.12
N VAL A 65 -0.23 23.93 -0.34
CA VAL A 65 1.00 24.69 -0.63
C VAL A 65 0.90 25.36 -2.00
N PHE A 66 0.50 24.63 -3.04
CA PHE A 66 0.36 25.18 -4.39
C PHE A 66 -0.76 26.24 -4.50
N SER A 67 -1.84 26.10 -3.73
CA SER A 67 -2.93 27.09 -3.71
C SER A 67 -2.56 28.41 -3.04
N ASN A 68 -1.54 28.41 -2.16
CA ASN A 68 -1.06 29.62 -1.50
C ASN A 68 -0.13 30.46 -2.40
N GLU A 69 0.61 29.82 -3.32
CA GLU A 69 1.51 30.53 -4.25
C GLU A 69 0.78 31.36 -5.33
N SER A 70 -0.50 31.04 -5.61
CA SER A 70 -1.30 31.73 -6.64
C SER A 70 -2.04 32.97 -6.15
N LYS A 71 -2.05 33.26 -4.84
CA LYS A 71 -2.70 34.46 -4.26
C LYS A 71 -1.77 35.68 -4.10
N ASP A 72 -0.46 35.54 -4.29
CA ASP A 72 0.52 36.59 -3.95
C ASP A 72 0.92 37.56 -5.08
N ARG A 73 0.28 37.53 -6.26
CA ARG A 73 0.64 38.48 -7.34
C ARG A 73 -0.04 39.85 -7.28
N ASN A 74 -1.05 40.08 -6.43
CA ASN A 74 -1.84 41.34 -6.46
C ASN A 74 -2.13 41.96 -5.06
N ALA A 75 -1.17 42.03 -4.14
CA ALA A 75 -1.35 42.81 -2.90
C ALA A 75 -0.13 43.71 -2.61
N PRO A 76 -0.31 45.05 -2.49
CA PRO A 76 0.80 45.98 -2.35
C PRO A 76 1.36 46.01 -0.92
N LEU A 77 2.68 45.99 -0.85
CA LEU A 77 3.58 46.53 0.17
C LEU A 77 2.90 47.28 1.35
N ARG A 78 2.58 46.56 2.44
CA ARG A 78 2.44 47.15 3.78
C ARG A 78 3.26 46.35 4.79
N SER A 79 4.45 46.88 5.03
CA SER A 79 5.16 46.98 6.32
C SER A 79 4.94 45.88 7.36
N ALA A 80 6.06 45.19 7.61
CA ALA A 80 6.67 45.02 8.94
C ALA A 80 6.11 43.92 9.87
N ILE A 81 6.96 42.90 10.04
CA ILE A 81 7.31 42.35 11.35
C ILE A 81 6.16 41.62 12.07
N ALA A 82 5.81 40.45 11.56
CA ALA A 82 5.25 39.37 12.38
C ALA A 82 5.72 38.02 11.82
N LEU A 83 6.82 37.49 12.35
CA LEU A 83 7.06 36.05 12.59
C LEU A 83 6.54 35.04 11.54
N ASN A 84 6.72 35.26 10.24
CA ASN A 84 6.23 34.31 9.22
C ASN A 84 7.29 33.33 8.70
N VAL A 85 8.30 33.03 9.52
CA VAL A 85 9.21 31.89 9.31
C VAL A 85 8.52 30.55 9.66
N GLN A 86 7.36 30.59 10.31
CA GLN A 86 6.65 29.42 10.84
C GLN A 86 5.87 28.53 9.85
N PRO A 87 5.27 28.97 8.73
CA PRO A 87 4.44 28.06 7.92
C PRO A 87 5.29 27.09 7.08
N VAL A 88 6.49 27.52 6.63
CA VAL A 88 7.35 26.70 5.76
C VAL A 88 8.12 25.64 6.55
N LEU A 89 8.68 25.98 7.73
CA LEU A 89 9.29 24.98 8.60
C LEU A 89 8.26 23.99 9.13
N SER A 90 7.07 24.46 9.54
CA SER A 90 5.98 23.58 9.97
C SER A 90 5.55 22.62 8.87
N SER A 91 5.47 23.08 7.62
CA SER A 91 5.12 22.22 6.48
C SER A 91 6.22 21.18 6.19
N ALA A 92 7.49 21.58 6.24
CA ALA A 92 8.62 20.66 6.05
C ALA A 92 8.70 19.61 7.16
N GLU A 93 8.45 19.99 8.42
CA GLU A 93 8.37 19.07 9.56
C GLU A 93 7.18 18.12 9.46
N GLN A 94 6.02 18.60 8.99
CA GLN A 94 4.85 17.76 8.73
C GLN A 94 5.12 16.75 7.62
N ILE A 95 5.77 17.16 6.53
CA ILE A 95 6.19 16.27 5.45
C ILE A 95 7.18 15.23 5.97
N LYS A 96 8.16 15.62 6.79
CA LYS A 96 9.12 14.68 7.40
C LYS A 96 8.42 13.64 8.28
N LYS A 97 7.52 14.07 9.16
CA LYS A 97 6.72 13.17 10.02
C LYS A 97 5.85 12.22 9.18
N LEU A 98 5.28 12.72 8.08
CA LEU A 98 4.47 11.92 7.18
C LEU A 98 5.31 10.89 6.43
N ASN A 99 6.51 11.26 5.98
CA ASN A 99 7.46 10.35 5.36
C ASN A 99 7.86 9.21 6.33
N GLU A 100 8.20 9.55 7.57
CA GLU A 100 8.52 8.54 8.61
C GLU A 100 7.32 7.64 8.94
N ALA A 101 6.10 8.17 8.91
CA ALA A 101 4.89 7.38 9.09
C ALA A 101 4.62 6.46 7.88
N PHE A 102 4.86 6.96 6.66
CA PHE A 102 4.70 6.20 5.42
C PHE A 102 5.70 5.05 5.35
N GLU A 103 6.98 5.30 5.60
CA GLU A 103 8.03 4.27 5.64
C GLU A 103 7.71 3.17 6.66
N ARG A 104 7.22 3.54 7.85
CA ARG A 104 6.78 2.57 8.87
C ARG A 104 5.58 1.74 8.39
N ALA A 105 4.58 2.37 7.78
CA ALA A 105 3.41 1.68 7.25
C ALA A 105 3.75 0.75 6.08
N ALA A 106 4.64 1.18 5.18
CA ALA A 106 5.14 0.39 4.06
C ALA A 106 5.96 -0.82 4.54
N ALA A 107 6.87 -0.61 5.50
CA ALA A 107 7.62 -1.71 6.12
C ALA A 107 6.71 -2.71 6.85
N TYR A 108 5.67 -2.22 7.54
CA TYR A 108 4.67 -3.07 8.18
C TYR A 108 3.87 -3.90 7.16
N LEU A 109 3.42 -3.28 6.06
CA LEU A 109 2.76 -4.00 4.97
C LEU A 109 3.67 -5.11 4.41
N PHE A 110 4.95 -4.80 4.17
CA PHE A 110 5.93 -5.78 3.70
C PHE A 110 6.12 -6.94 4.69
N PHE A 111 6.17 -6.64 5.99
CA PHE A 111 6.21 -7.65 7.04
C PHE A 111 4.96 -8.55 7.03
N VAL A 112 3.76 -7.96 6.98
CA VAL A 112 2.49 -8.71 6.94
C VAL A 112 2.44 -9.62 5.71
N LEU A 113 2.80 -9.10 4.52
CA LEU A 113 2.85 -9.89 3.29
C LEU A 113 3.88 -11.02 3.38
N SER A 114 5.05 -10.76 3.98
CA SER A 114 6.10 -11.78 4.16
C SER A 114 5.66 -12.91 5.11
N ASN A 115 4.95 -12.59 6.19
CA ASN A 115 4.36 -13.60 7.07
C ASN A 115 3.24 -14.37 6.39
N LEU A 116 2.43 -13.69 5.56
CA LEU A 116 1.39 -14.34 4.78
C LEU A 116 1.97 -15.33 3.76
N ARG A 117 3.13 -15.00 3.17
CA ARG A 117 3.89 -15.92 2.30
C ARG A 117 4.27 -17.21 3.03
N LEU A 118 4.72 -17.10 4.29
CA LEU A 118 5.17 -18.23 5.09
C LEU A 118 4.01 -19.17 5.47
N HIS A 119 2.84 -18.62 5.82
CA HIS A 119 1.72 -19.42 6.32
C HIS A 119 0.76 -19.94 5.25
N GLN A 120 0.55 -19.20 4.16
CA GLN A 120 -0.46 -19.54 3.15
C GLN A 120 0.16 -20.09 1.85
N GLY A 121 1.50 -20.14 1.73
CA GLY A 121 2.22 -20.73 0.59
C GLY A 121 1.82 -20.16 -0.78
N SER A 122 1.11 -19.03 -0.81
CA SER A 122 0.43 -18.54 -2.00
C SER A 122 1.47 -17.99 -2.99
N GLN A 123 1.57 -18.64 -4.15
CA GLN A 123 2.44 -18.22 -5.26
C GLN A 123 2.19 -16.75 -5.64
N TYR A 124 0.94 -16.30 -5.55
CA TYR A 124 0.53 -14.93 -5.84
C TYR A 124 1.10 -13.92 -4.84
N THR A 125 1.15 -14.26 -3.55
CA THR A 125 1.78 -13.43 -2.51
C THR A 125 3.28 -13.30 -2.78
N SER A 126 3.93 -14.40 -3.16
CA SER A 126 5.35 -14.40 -3.52
C SER A 126 5.62 -13.50 -4.75
N GLN A 127 4.79 -13.59 -5.79
CA GLN A 127 4.91 -12.74 -6.97
C GLN A 127 4.69 -11.25 -6.64
N LEU A 128 3.73 -10.93 -5.79
CA LEU A 128 3.49 -9.55 -5.35
C LEU A 128 4.68 -8.99 -4.58
N ILE A 129 5.22 -9.76 -3.63
CA ILE A 129 6.42 -9.36 -2.86
C ILE A 129 7.61 -9.12 -3.79
N MET A 130 7.85 -10.00 -4.77
CA MET A 130 8.92 -9.81 -5.75
C MET A 130 8.74 -8.54 -6.58
N ARG A 131 7.50 -8.16 -6.90
CA ARG A 131 7.23 -6.91 -7.64
C ARG A 131 7.42 -5.68 -6.77
N ILE A 132 6.97 -5.72 -5.52
CA ILE A 132 7.13 -4.61 -4.56
C ILE A 132 8.60 -4.40 -4.20
N ASP A 133 9.36 -5.50 -4.02
CA ASP A 133 10.75 -5.47 -3.59
C ASP A 133 11.71 -5.91 -4.71
N TYR A 134 11.39 -5.58 -5.95
CA TYR A 134 12.21 -5.93 -7.12
C TYR A 134 13.65 -5.42 -6.98
N ASN A 135 13.80 -4.19 -6.47
CA ASN A 135 15.10 -3.56 -6.21
C ASN A 135 15.72 -3.92 -4.85
N LYS A 136 15.14 -4.87 -4.11
CA LYS A 136 15.56 -5.27 -2.75
C LYS A 136 15.63 -4.11 -1.74
N TYR A 137 14.93 -3.00 -1.97
CA TYR A 137 14.92 -1.85 -1.06
C TYR A 137 14.44 -2.26 0.33
N TYR A 138 13.36 -3.04 0.42
CA TYR A 138 12.84 -3.50 1.69
C TYR A 138 13.68 -4.65 2.24
N SER A 139 14.10 -5.63 1.43
CA SER A 139 14.96 -6.72 1.91
C SER A 139 16.31 -6.25 2.47
N ASN A 140 16.92 -5.23 1.86
CA ASN A 140 18.21 -4.68 2.29
C ASN A 140 18.09 -3.74 3.50
N ASN A 141 16.96 -3.03 3.65
CA ASN A 141 16.72 -2.14 4.79
C ASN A 141 16.08 -2.86 6.00
N THR A 142 15.36 -3.97 5.79
CA THR A 142 14.74 -4.76 6.88
C THR A 142 15.71 -5.69 7.59
N THR A 143 16.88 -6.00 7.03
CA THR A 143 17.95 -6.71 7.75
C THR A 143 18.47 -5.95 8.97
N VAL A 144 18.30 -4.62 9.04
CA VAL A 144 18.63 -3.81 10.23
C VAL A 144 17.52 -3.86 11.30
N ARG A 145 16.33 -4.39 10.97
CA ARG A 145 15.21 -4.59 11.92
C ARG A 145 14.76 -6.05 12.03
N ARG A 146 15.64 -7.01 11.74
CA ARG A 146 15.48 -8.35 12.32
C ARG A 146 15.65 -8.20 13.82
N PHE A 147 14.54 -8.11 14.55
CA PHE A 147 14.52 -8.54 15.93
C PHE A 147 15.17 -9.93 15.95
N LYS A 148 16.36 -10.03 16.56
CA LYS A 148 16.95 -11.33 16.91
C LYS A 148 15.85 -12.09 17.65
N SER A 149 15.50 -13.27 17.17
CA SER A 149 14.65 -14.15 17.95
C SER A 149 15.43 -14.44 19.25
N PRO A 150 14.79 -14.44 20.43
CA PRO A 150 15.44 -14.86 21.67
C PRO A 150 15.91 -16.33 21.66
N LEU A 151 15.63 -17.07 20.58
CA LEU A 151 15.99 -18.48 20.40
C LEU A 151 17.33 -18.68 19.68
N ASP A 152 17.95 -17.63 19.16
CA ASP A 152 19.32 -17.70 18.58
C ASP A 152 20.42 -17.51 19.65
N ALA A 153 20.06 -17.59 20.94
CA ALA A 153 20.95 -17.42 22.09
C ALA A 153 21.01 -18.65 23.01
N LEU A 154 20.61 -19.82 22.50
CA LEU A 154 20.84 -21.13 23.11
C LEU A 154 21.75 -21.98 22.22
#